data_AF-A0A1S3QNG2-F1
#
_entry.id   AF-A0A1S3QNG2-F1
#
_cell.length_a   1.000
_cell.length_b   1.000
_cell.length_c   1.000
_cell.angle_alpha   90.00
_cell.angle_beta   90.00
_cell.angle_gamma   90.00
#
_symmetry.space_group_name_H-M   'P 1'
#
loop_
_entity.id
_entity.type
_entity.pdbx_description
1 polymer ?
#
loop_
_entity_poly.entity_id
_entity_poly.type
_entity_poly.pdbx_seq_one_letter_code
_entity_poly.pdbx_strand_id
1 'polypeptide(L)'
;MKIQFAPLNIPLGRRLQTAAVLQWVFSFLALAQCCLAGYVLLCVSDWWVLAALYAGWLYLDRDTPTSGGRRSEWLRNWSVWKHFRDYFPLNLIKTVDLDPGSNYIFGFHPHGVLVAG
;
A
#
# COMPACT_ATOMS: atom_id res chain seq x y z
N MET A 1 -18.53 -20.55 -24.25
CA MET A 1 -18.61 -19.72 -23.02
C MET A 1 -19.26 -18.39 -23.38
N LYS A 2 -20.35 -17.99 -22.72
CA LYS A 2 -20.93 -16.64 -22.89
C LYS A 2 -20.18 -15.69 -21.96
N ILE A 3 -19.69 -14.57 -22.49
CA ILE A 3 -19.04 -13.52 -21.70
C ILE A 3 -20.12 -12.90 -20.80
N GLN A 4 -19.93 -12.97 -19.48
CA GLN A 4 -20.79 -12.30 -18.52
C GLN A 4 -20.13 -10.98 -18.14
N PHE A 5 -20.73 -9.88 -18.57
CA PHE A 5 -20.29 -8.54 -18.19
C PHE A 5 -20.81 -8.19 -16.79
N ALA A 6 -20.06 -7.36 -16.07
CA ALA A 6 -20.53 -6.80 -14.81
C ALA A 6 -21.81 -5.96 -15.06
N PRO A 7 -22.85 -6.11 -14.22
CA PRO A 7 -24.07 -5.32 -14.36
C PRO A 7 -23.77 -3.83 -14.23
N LEU A 8 -24.43 -2.98 -15.03
CA LEU A 8 -24.24 -1.52 -14.95
C LEU A 8 -24.79 -0.91 -13.65
N ASN A 9 -25.79 -1.55 -13.06
CA ASN A 9 -26.44 -1.11 -11.83
C ASN A 9 -25.89 -1.87 -10.61
N ILE A 10 -24.73 -1.43 -10.12
CA ILE A 10 -24.08 -1.96 -8.92
C ILE A 10 -24.19 -0.94 -7.78
N PRO A 11 -24.52 -1.36 -6.53
CA PRO A 11 -24.54 -0.47 -5.38
C PRO A 11 -23.21 0.27 -5.18
N LEU A 12 -23.28 1.51 -4.68
CA LEU A 12 -22.10 2.36 -4.41
C LEU A 12 -21.05 1.65 -3.54
N GLY A 13 -21.47 0.87 -2.55
CA GLY A 13 -20.55 0.11 -1.70
C GLY A 13 -19.64 -0.82 -2.49
N ARG A 14 -20.18 -1.56 -3.49
CA ARG A 14 -19.39 -2.44 -4.36
C ARG A 14 -18.44 -1.64 -5.25
N ARG A 15 -18.86 -0.46 -5.74
CA ARG A 15 -17.99 0.42 -6.53
C ARG A 15 -16.80 0.93 -5.71
N LEU A 16 -17.04 1.32 -4.46
CA LEU A 16 -15.98 1.75 -3.55
C LEU A 16 -15.00 0.62 -3.22
N GLN A 17 -15.49 -0.61 -3.04
CA GLN A 17 -14.65 -1.79 -2.88
C GLN A 17 -13.76 -2.03 -4.11
N THR A 18 -14.34 -2.00 -5.33
CA THR A 18 -13.54 -2.12 -6.57
C THR A 18 -12.53 -0.98 -6.71
N ALA A 19 -12.93 0.26 -6.39
CA ALA A 19 -12.03 1.42 -6.43
C ALA A 19 -10.87 1.27 -5.43
N ALA A 20 -11.11 0.72 -4.23
CA ALA A 20 -10.07 0.45 -3.25
C ALA A 20 -9.05 -0.58 -3.76
N VAL A 21 -9.51 -1.65 -4.41
CA VAL A 21 -8.61 -2.64 -5.03
C VAL A 21 -7.80 -2.02 -6.16
N LEU A 22 -8.44 -1.25 -7.04
CA LEU A 22 -7.74 -0.55 -8.13
C LEU A 22 -6.71 0.43 -7.57
N GLN A 23 -7.07 1.23 -6.57
CA GLN A 23 -6.15 2.13 -5.89
C GLN A 23 -4.93 1.37 -5.36
N TRP A 24 -5.12 0.24 -4.68
CA TRP A 24 -4.01 -0.56 -4.15
C TRP A 24 -3.11 -1.11 -5.27
N VAL A 25 -3.69 -1.68 -6.33
CA VAL A 25 -2.93 -2.21 -7.48
C VAL A 25 -2.12 -1.10 -8.16
N PHE A 26 -2.73 0.04 -8.44
CA PHE A 26 -2.03 1.15 -9.09
C PHE A 26 -1.02 1.83 -8.17
N SER A 27 -1.27 1.87 -6.85
CA SER A 27 -0.26 2.33 -5.89
C SER A 27 0.98 1.44 -5.93
N PHE A 28 0.83 0.11 -5.99
CA PHE A 28 1.99 -0.77 -6.13
C PHE A 28 2.73 -0.57 -7.46
N LEU A 29 2.01 -0.49 -8.58
CA LEU A 29 2.61 -0.41 -9.91
C LEU A 29 3.23 0.96 -10.23
N ALA A 30 2.60 2.04 -9.80
CA ALA A 30 2.94 3.39 -10.28
C ALA A 30 3.58 4.29 -9.22
N LEU A 31 3.32 4.09 -7.92
CA LEU A 31 3.74 5.07 -6.90
C LEU A 31 5.25 5.27 -6.87
N ALA A 32 6.02 4.18 -6.89
CA ALA A 32 7.49 4.25 -6.90
C ALA A 32 8.01 5.00 -8.14
N GLN A 33 7.42 4.73 -9.31
CA GLN A 33 7.82 5.38 -10.57
C GLN A 33 7.47 6.87 -10.55
N CYS A 34 6.28 7.24 -10.05
CA CYS A 34 5.88 8.63 -9.89
C CYS A 34 6.76 9.38 -8.90
N CYS A 35 7.10 8.78 -7.75
CA CYS A 35 8.00 9.38 -6.77
C CYS A 35 9.41 9.58 -7.34
N LEU A 36 9.94 8.59 -8.06
CA LEU A 36 11.25 8.69 -8.70
C LEU A 36 11.25 9.77 -9.78
N ALA A 37 10.24 9.79 -10.66
CA ALA A 37 10.10 10.81 -11.68
C ALA A 37 10.00 12.21 -11.06
N GLY A 38 9.19 12.38 -10.01
CA GLY A 38 9.09 13.63 -9.27
C GLY A 38 10.41 14.08 -8.68
N TYR A 39 11.19 13.16 -8.09
CA TYR A 39 12.52 13.45 -7.57
C TYR A 39 13.50 13.88 -8.68
N VAL A 40 13.53 13.15 -9.81
CA VAL A 40 14.37 13.51 -10.97
C VAL A 40 13.99 14.89 -11.51
N LEU A 41 12.69 15.20 -11.62
CA LEU A 41 12.21 16.51 -12.04
C LEU A 41 12.66 17.62 -11.08
N LEU A 42 12.63 17.37 -9.77
CA LEU A 42 13.16 18.33 -8.80
C LEU A 42 14.66 18.58 -9.02
N CYS A 43 15.45 17.52 -9.26
CA CYS A 43 16.90 17.63 -9.50
C CYS A 43 17.25 18.48 -10.74
N VAL A 44 16.46 18.40 -11.81
CA VAL A 44 16.74 19.13 -13.07
C VAL A 44 16.07 20.51 -13.12
N SER A 45 15.20 20.81 -12.16
CA SER A 45 14.51 22.10 -12.06
C SER A 45 15.27 23.10 -11.19
N ASP A 46 14.81 24.36 -11.17
CA ASP A 46 15.31 25.39 -10.25
C ASP A 46 15.09 25.04 -8.75
N TRP A 47 14.27 24.02 -8.46
CA TRP A 47 13.98 23.52 -7.12
C TRP A 47 14.96 22.42 -6.66
N TRP A 48 16.11 22.27 -7.32
CA TRP A 48 17.13 21.25 -6.98
C TRP A 48 17.57 21.28 -5.51
N VAL A 49 17.51 22.44 -4.85
CA VAL A 49 17.79 22.57 -3.40
C VAL A 49 16.85 21.69 -2.57
N LEU A 50 15.57 21.58 -2.94
CA LEU A 50 14.64 20.67 -2.27
C LEU A 50 15.03 19.20 -2.48
N ALA A 51 15.49 18.85 -3.68
CA ALA A 51 15.99 17.51 -3.94
C ALA A 51 17.23 17.20 -3.08
N ALA A 52 18.17 18.16 -2.97
CA ALA A 52 19.36 18.01 -2.13
C ALA A 52 19.02 17.85 -0.65
N LEU A 53 18.08 18.65 -0.13
CA LEU A 53 17.59 18.51 1.25
C LEU A 53 16.93 17.14 1.49
N TYR A 54 16.11 16.69 0.54
CA TYR A 54 15.48 15.38 0.62
C TYR A 54 16.49 14.23 0.56
N ALA A 55 17.52 14.34 -0.29
CA ALA A 55 18.62 13.38 -0.36
C ALA A 55 19.43 13.34 0.95
N GLY A 56 19.70 14.51 1.54
CA GLY A 56 20.34 14.62 2.85
C GLY A 56 19.52 13.93 3.94
N TRP A 57 18.20 14.16 3.95
CA TRP A 57 17.29 13.45 4.86
C TRP A 57 17.29 11.93 4.63
N LEU A 58 17.27 11.47 3.37
CA LEU A 58 17.33 10.05 3.03
C LEU A 58 18.62 9.39 3.53
N TYR A 59 19.75 10.10 3.43
CA TYR A 59 21.03 9.62 3.96
C TYR A 59 21.00 9.46 5.49
N LEU A 60 20.43 10.44 6.20
CA LEU A 60 20.26 10.36 7.66
C LEU A 60 19.28 9.25 8.05
N ASP A 61 18.32 8.93 7.18
CA ASP A 61 17.25 7.95 7.42
C ASP A 61 17.56 6.52 6.93
N ARG A 62 18.79 6.26 6.50
CA ARG A 62 19.17 5.00 5.84
C ARG A 62 18.89 3.71 6.63
N ASP A 63 18.80 3.81 7.96
CA ASP A 63 18.60 2.66 8.87
C ASP A 63 17.10 2.39 9.16
N THR A 64 16.20 3.27 8.73
CA THR A 64 14.75 3.11 8.94
C THR A 64 14.16 1.91 8.18
N PRO A 65 14.54 1.61 6.92
CA PRO A 65 14.04 0.44 6.20
C PRO A 65 14.35 -0.90 6.88
N THR A 66 15.50 -1.01 7.56
CA THR A 66 15.92 -2.22 8.28
C THR A 66 15.35 -2.29 9.70
N SER A 67 14.84 -1.18 10.22
CA SER A 67 14.25 -1.04 11.56
C SER A 67 12.71 -1.10 11.56
N GLY A 68 12.11 -1.63 10.50
CA GLY A 68 10.66 -1.81 10.39
C GLY A 68 9.87 -0.61 9.83
N GLY A 69 10.57 0.40 9.30
CA GLY A 69 9.97 1.55 8.62
C GLY A 69 9.27 2.54 9.55
N ARG A 70 8.48 3.47 8.97
CA ARG A 70 7.67 4.43 9.71
C ARG A 70 6.20 4.05 9.65
N ARG A 71 5.64 3.65 10.79
CA ARG A 71 4.21 3.36 10.91
C ARG A 71 3.43 4.68 11.03
N SER A 72 2.41 4.85 10.20
CA SER A 72 1.48 5.97 10.29
C SER A 72 0.09 5.46 10.68
N GLU A 73 -0.32 5.72 11.92
CA GLU A 73 -1.66 5.35 12.39
C GLU A 73 -2.76 6.03 11.59
N TRP A 74 -2.53 7.25 11.11
CA TRP A 74 -3.49 7.94 10.26
C TRP A 74 -3.74 7.19 8.95
N LEU A 75 -2.66 6.79 8.24
CA LEU A 75 -2.79 6.01 7.01
C LEU A 75 -3.42 4.65 7.27
N ARG A 76 -3.05 3.95 8.35
CA ARG A 76 -3.60 2.63 8.71
C ARG A 76 -5.10 2.66 9.03
N ASN A 77 -5.62 3.79 9.50
CA ASN A 77 -7.02 3.96 9.86
C ASN A 77 -7.90 4.50 8.71
N TRP A 78 -7.36 4.66 7.50
CA TRP A 78 -8.14 5.09 6.35
C TRP A 78 -9.29 4.12 6.01
N SER A 79 -10.43 4.69 5.60
CA SER A 79 -11.62 3.92 5.22
C SER A 79 -11.41 3.01 4.00
N VAL A 80 -10.43 3.34 3.14
CA VAL A 80 -10.08 2.54 1.95
C VAL A 80 -9.74 1.10 2.31
N TRP A 81 -9.09 0.87 3.45
CA TRP A 81 -8.72 -0.48 3.91
C TRP A 81 -9.94 -1.32 4.30
N LYS A 82 -11.00 -0.67 4.81
CA LYS A 82 -12.27 -1.36 5.10
C LYS A 82 -12.90 -1.85 3.80
N HIS A 83 -12.95 -0.98 2.79
CA HIS A 83 -13.48 -1.34 1.46
C HIS A 83 -12.62 -2.41 0.77
N PHE A 84 -11.30 -2.36 0.88
CA PHE A 84 -10.41 -3.39 0.34
C PHE A 84 -10.66 -4.76 0.98
N ARG A 85 -10.70 -4.82 2.33
CA ARG A 85 -11.01 -6.04 3.09
C ARG A 85 -12.35 -6.65 2.69
N ASP A 86 -13.38 -5.80 2.58
CA ASP A 86 -14.76 -6.23 2.28
C ASP A 86 -14.93 -6.70 0.83
N TYR A 87 -14.00 -6.37 -0.07
CA TYR A 87 -13.97 -6.89 -1.45
C TYR A 87 -13.60 -8.38 -1.50
N PHE A 88 -12.61 -8.81 -0.69
CA PHE A 88 -12.06 -10.17 -0.62
C PHE A 88 -12.63 -11.02 0.53
N PRO A 89 -13.80 -10.64 1.08
CA PRO A 89 -14.27 -10.97 2.44
C PRO A 89 -13.25 -11.61 3.41
N LEU A 90 -12.17 -10.90 3.75
CA LEU A 90 -11.10 -11.45 4.58
C LEU A 90 -11.53 -11.61 6.04
N ASN A 91 -11.27 -12.80 6.60
CA ASN A 91 -11.47 -13.10 8.02
C ASN A 91 -10.14 -13.46 8.68
N LEU A 92 -9.83 -12.83 9.81
CA LEU A 92 -8.65 -13.16 10.62
C LEU A 92 -9.04 -14.15 11.72
N ILE A 93 -8.54 -15.37 11.63
CA ILE A 93 -8.73 -16.39 12.65
C ILE A 93 -7.50 -16.39 13.57
N LYS A 94 -7.68 -15.96 14.82
CA LYS A 94 -6.64 -16.02 15.84
C LYS A 94 -6.63 -17.41 16.46
N THR A 95 -5.59 -18.19 16.18
CA THR A 95 -5.45 -19.56 16.70
C THR A 95 -4.79 -19.61 18.08
N VAL A 96 -3.94 -18.62 18.40
CA VAL A 96 -3.20 -18.54 19.66
C VAL A 96 -2.97 -17.09 20.06
N ASP A 97 -2.86 -16.84 21.36
CA ASP A 97 -2.39 -15.58 21.91
C ASP A 97 -0.87 -15.47 21.72
N LEU A 98 -0.44 -14.41 21.01
CA LEU A 98 0.97 -14.10 20.83
C LEU A 98 1.46 -13.22 21.99
N ASP A 99 2.64 -13.52 22.51
CA ASP A 99 3.28 -12.75 23.58
C ASP A 99 3.73 -11.38 23.04
N PRO A 100 3.24 -10.25 23.59
CA PRO A 100 3.61 -8.92 23.13
C PRO A 100 5.10 -8.59 23.34
N GLY A 101 5.85 -9.35 24.16
CA GLY A 101 7.29 -9.18 24.34
C GLY A 101 8.16 -9.79 23.24
N SER A 102 7.56 -10.55 22.32
CA SER A 102 8.26 -11.35 21.33
C SER A 102 8.09 -10.82 19.90
N ASN A 103 9.10 -11.07 19.05
CA ASN A 103 9.06 -10.72 17.62
C ASN A 103 8.51 -11.89 16.79
N TYR A 104 7.58 -11.61 15.88
CA TYR A 104 6.95 -12.61 15.02
C TYR A 104 7.05 -12.21 13.54
N ILE A 105 7.27 -13.20 12.68
CA ILE A 105 7.24 -13.04 11.22
C ILE A 105 5.93 -13.63 10.72
N PHE A 106 5.11 -12.81 10.06
CA PHE A 106 3.87 -13.25 9.42
C PHE A 106 4.13 -13.58 7.96
N GLY A 107 4.06 -14.87 7.63
CA GLY A 107 4.11 -15.33 6.24
C GLY A 107 2.72 -15.31 5.60
N PHE A 108 2.67 -14.97 4.32
CA PHE A 108 1.48 -15.07 3.49
C PHE A 108 1.78 -15.93 2.24
N HIS A 109 0.82 -16.73 1.79
CA HIS A 109 0.91 -17.59 0.59
C HIS A 109 -0.49 -17.66 -0.07
N PRO A 110 -0.60 -17.69 -1.42
CA PRO A 110 0.42 -17.97 -2.43
C PRO A 110 1.34 -16.80 -2.79
N HIS A 111 2.62 -17.11 -3.06
CA HIS A 111 3.65 -16.14 -3.47
C HIS A 111 3.34 -15.50 -4.84
N GLY A 112 2.51 -14.47 -4.85
CA GLY A 112 2.35 -13.57 -5.98
C GLY A 112 3.14 -12.26 -5.80
N VAL A 113 3.44 -11.57 -6.91
CA VAL A 113 4.03 -10.21 -6.89
C VAL A 113 3.10 -9.21 -6.18
N LEU A 114 1.78 -9.45 -6.28
CA LEU A 114 0.73 -8.69 -5.62
C LEU A 114 -0.10 -9.63 -4.76
N VAL A 115 0.14 -9.55 -3.45
CA VAL A 115 -0.61 -10.26 -2.42
C VAL A 115 -1.90 -9.49 -2.15
N ALA A 116 -2.98 -9.89 -2.80
CA ALA A 116 -4.30 -9.33 -2.56
C ALA A 116 -5.17 -10.35 -1.82
N GLY A 117 -5.30 -10.16 -0.50
CA GLY A 117 -6.11 -11.01 0.37
C GLY A 117 -5.31 -12.11 1.05
#